data_AF-A0A8T5WKE4-F1
#
_entry.id   AF-A0A8T5WKE4-F1
#
_cell.length_a   1.000
_cell.length_b   1.000
_cell.length_c   1.000
_cell.angle_alpha   90.00
_cell.angle_beta   90.00
_cell.angle_gamma   90.00
#
_symmetry.space_group_name_H-M   'P 1'
#
loop_
_entity.id
_entity.type
_entity.pdbx_description
1 polymer ?
#
loop_
_entity_poly.entity_id
_entity_poly.type
_entity_poly.pdbx_seq_one_letter_code
_entity_poly.pdbx_strand_id
1 'polypeptide(L)' 'MSNIKKYIIDYDWKASIEIEIDHDVMTEEKLHQINNFWSDSEYRLN' A
#
# COMPACT_ATOMS: atom_id res chain seq x y z
N MET A 1 5.31 16.45 -13.22
CA MET A 1 5.35 15.01 -13.56
C MET A 1 4.79 14.30 -12.34
N SER A 2 3.76 13.49 -12.51
CA SER A 2 3.11 12.80 -11.39
C SER A 2 4.10 11.89 -10.68
N ASN A 3 4.19 12.00 -9.35
CA ASN A 3 5.09 11.20 -8.52
C ASN A 3 4.51 9.79 -8.27
N ILE A 4 4.24 9.07 -9.36
CA ILE A 4 3.68 7.73 -9.32
C ILE A 4 4.81 6.72 -9.18
N LYS A 5 4.71 5.86 -8.17
CA LYS A 5 5.61 4.73 -7.97
C LYS A 5 4.84 3.43 -8.08
N LYS A 6 5.44 2.46 -8.77
CA LYS A 6 4.90 1.11 -8.96
C LYS A 6 5.57 0.14 -8.01
N TYR A 7 4.76 -0.71 -7.39
CA TYR A 7 5.14 -1.71 -6.42
C TYR A 7 4.58 -3.06 -6.87
N ILE A 8 5.36 -4.11 -6.67
CA ILE A 8 4.91 -5.48 -6.88
C ILE A 8 5.02 -6.16 -5.53
N ILE A 9 3.88 -6.59 -5.00
CA ILE A 9 3.80 -7.41 -3.81
C ILE A 9 3.72 -8.85 -4.31
N ASP A 10 4.79 -9.59 -4.11
CA ASP A 10 4.87 -10.99 -4.47
C ASP A 10 4.68 -11.86 -3.24
N TYR A 11 3.68 -12.73 -3.28
CA TYR A 11 3.39 -13.73 -2.26
C TYR A 11 3.72 -15.12 -2.82
N ASP A 12 5.02 -15.31 -3.08
CA ASP A 12 5.64 -16.50 -3.68
C ASP A 12 4.76 -17.13 -4.79
N TRP A 13 4.41 -18.40 -4.63
CA TRP A 13 3.66 -19.17 -5.61
C TRP A 13 2.15 -18.92 -5.57
N LYS A 14 1.66 -18.13 -4.61
CA LYS A 14 0.22 -18.03 -4.32
C LYS A 14 -0.43 -16.85 -5.04
N ALA A 15 0.23 -15.69 -5.07
CA ALA A 15 -0.30 -14.50 -5.74
C ALA A 15 0.78 -13.44 -5.92
N SER A 16 0.67 -12.66 -6.99
CA SER A 16 1.41 -11.41 -7.16
C SER A 16 0.41 -10.29 -7.44
N ILE A 17 0.60 -9.15 -6.80
CA ILE A 17 -0.25 -7.96 -6.96
C ILE A 17 0.64 -6.79 -7.36
N GLU A 18 0.25 -6.12 -8.42
CA GLU A 18 0.86 -4.88 -8.87
C GLU A 18 0.03 -3.69 -8.39
N ILE A 19 0.70 -2.70 -7.79
CA ILE A 19 0.07 -1.51 -7.21
C ILE A 19 0.83 -0.27 -7.69
N GLU A 20 0.10 0.72 -8.15
CA GLU A 20 0.63 2.05 -8.45
C GLU A 20 0.14 3.04 -7.37
N ILE A 21 1.06 3.79 -6.78
CA ILE A 21 0.77 4.78 -5.75
C ILE A 21 1.22 6.14 -6.28
N ASP A 22 0.27 7.07 -6.38
CA ASP A 22 0.54 8.48 -6.63
C ASP A 22 0.93 9.17 -5.31
N HIS A 23 2.23 9.47 -5.15
CA HIS A 23 2.76 10.13 -3.95
C HIS A 23 2.49 11.63 -3.90
N ASP A 24 1.96 12.24 -4.97
CA ASP A 24 1.46 13.62 -4.91
C ASP A 24 0.07 13.67 -4.25
N VAL A 25 -0.67 12.56 -4.25
CA VAL A 25 -2.02 12.43 -3.66
C VAL A 25 -2.00 11.68 -2.32
N MET A 26 -1.17 10.64 -2.21
CA MET A 26 -1.12 9.76 -1.06
C MET A 26 -0.22 10.32 0.03
N THR A 27 -0.88 10.81 1.09
CA THR A 27 -0.23 11.24 2.33
C THR A 27 -0.11 10.07 3.31
N GLU A 28 0.78 10.20 4.30
CA GLU A 28 0.92 9.25 5.41
C GLU A 28 -0.42 8.98 6.10
N GLU A 29 -1.21 10.04 6.37
CA GLU A 29 -2.55 9.91 6.96
C GLU A 29 -3.48 9.03 6.10
N LYS A 30 -3.52 9.25 4.79
CA LYS A 30 -4.37 8.45 3.88
C LYS A 30 -3.90 6.99 3.81
N LEU A 31 -2.59 6.76 3.84
CA LEU A 31 -2.03 5.40 3.90
C LEU A 31 -2.42 4.70 5.21
N HIS A 32 -2.39 5.40 6.34
CA HIS A 32 -2.87 4.86 7.60
C HIS A 32 -4.38 4.61 7.61
N GLN A 33 -5.18 5.45 6.97
CA GLN A 33 -6.62 5.20 6.79
C GLN A 33 -6.87 3.90 6.01
N ILE A 34 -6.10 3.66 4.92
CA ILE A 34 -6.17 2.39 4.17
C ILE A 34 -5.74 1.22 5.04
N ASN A 35 -4.65 1.35 5.80
CA ASN A 35 -4.20 0.28 6.70
C ASN A 35 -5.29 -0.07 7.74
N ASN A 36 -5.89 0.96 8.35
CA ASN A 36 -6.90 0.82 9.40
C ASN A 36 -8.28 0.40 8.88
N PHE A 37 -8.53 0.46 7.58
CA PHE A 37 -9.72 -0.11 6.96
C PHE A 37 -9.77 -1.64 7.11
N TRP A 38 -8.60 -2.28 7.07
CA TRP A 38 -8.50 -3.73 7.17
C TRP A 38 -8.37 -4.18 8.64
N SER A 39 -9.02 -5.29 8.98
CA SER A 39 -8.88 -5.90 10.31
C SER A 39 -7.42 -6.22 10.63
N ASP A 40 -7.09 -6.17 11.92
CA ASP A 40 -5.74 -6.44 12.43
C ASP A 40 -4.67 -5.50 11.82
N SER A 41 -5.01 -4.21 11.70
CA SER A 41 -4.15 -3.19 11.08
C SER A 41 -2.87 -2.90 11.86
N GLU A 42 -2.91 -3.08 13.17
CA GLU A 42 -1.77 -2.87 14.07
C GLU A 42 -0.65 -3.87 13.82
N TYR A 43 -0.98 -5.12 13.46
CA TYR A 43 0.01 -6.16 13.15
C TYR A 43 0.97 -5.75 12.02
N ARG A 44 0.51 -4.96 11.04
CA ARG A 44 1.28 -4.54 9.85
C ARG A 44 2.24 -3.36 10.10
N LEU A 45 2.14 -2.73 11.28
CA LEU A 45 2.96 -1.57 11.66
C LEU A 45 4.15 -1.97 12.55
N ASN A 46 4.24 -3.24 12.94
CA ASN A 46 5.33 -3.83 13.71
C ASN A 46 6.43 -4.38 12.80
#